data_AF-A0A0Q4FAB2-F1
#
_entry.id   AF-A0A0Q4FAB2-F1
#
_cell.length_a   1.000
_cell.length_b   1.000
_cell.length_c   1.000
_cell.angle_alpha   90.00
_cell.angle_beta   90.00
_cell.angle_gamma   90.00
#
_symmetry.space_group_name_H-M   'P 1'
#
loop_
_entity.id
_entity.type
_entity.pdbx_description
1 polymer ?
#
loop_
_entity_poly.entity_id
_entity_poly.type
_entity_poly.pdbx_seq_one_letter_code
_entity_poly.pdbx_strand_id
1 'polypeptide(L)'
;MKIISIISFLVSGLLFSQNTVSQDFKKIPEILDNPELLYPFIVPDKKYQYWSVLRNNPDPDLAVIYESQMPQYMTLNDPAPQKGFFQKCLSEDCFSYLMACENGRSVYFSTEQQLRDFIGSVDNLPEAVLIANTYGFSVDSANRPGSSYKIDDRYISLYLSKTKNCPLTKESFLIRINRKTGKPDSKSNGIYFKSEDCITE
;
A
#
# COMPACT_ATOMS: atom_id res chain seq x y z
N MET A 1 40.77 -41.43 -35.04
CA MET A 1 39.51 -41.29 -35.82
C MET A 1 38.67 -42.52 -35.50
N LYS A 2 37.44 -42.48 -34.97
CA LYS A 2 36.38 -41.48 -35.04
C LYS A 2 35.70 -41.35 -33.68
N ILE A 3 35.57 -40.09 -33.27
CA ILE A 3 34.61 -39.59 -32.28
C ILE A 3 33.22 -39.74 -32.88
N ILE A 4 32.22 -40.14 -32.10
CA ILE A 4 30.86 -39.58 -32.08
C ILE A 4 30.29 -39.93 -30.70
N SER A 5 30.40 -38.96 -29.81
CA SER A 5 29.66 -38.90 -28.55
C SER A 5 28.39 -38.10 -28.86
N ILE A 6 27.21 -38.74 -28.83
CA ILE A 6 25.92 -38.05 -28.90
C ILE A 6 25.16 -38.43 -27.63
N ILE A 7 25.49 -37.73 -26.55
CA ILE A 7 24.60 -37.56 -25.40
C ILE A 7 24.56 -36.06 -25.15
N SER A 8 23.74 -35.36 -25.92
CA SER A 8 23.42 -33.97 -25.66
C SER A 8 22.10 -33.66 -26.36
N PHE A 9 21.00 -33.70 -25.60
CA PHE A 9 19.83 -32.81 -25.74
C PHE A 9 18.70 -33.26 -24.77
N LEU A 10 18.85 -33.07 -23.46
CA LEU A 10 17.74 -33.21 -22.51
C LEU A 10 17.87 -32.22 -21.34
N VAL A 11 18.16 -30.94 -21.61
CA VAL A 11 17.94 -29.87 -20.62
C VAL A 11 17.52 -28.59 -21.35
N SER A 12 16.38 -28.65 -22.05
CA SER A 12 15.80 -27.47 -22.70
C SER A 12 14.36 -27.31 -22.22
N GLY A 13 14.10 -26.36 -21.33
CA GLY A 13 12.80 -25.71 -21.26
C GLY A 13 12.08 -25.57 -19.92
N LEU A 14 12.60 -26.09 -18.80
CA LEU A 14 11.95 -25.90 -17.48
C LEU A 14 12.70 -24.88 -16.61
N LEU A 15 13.08 -23.75 -17.19
CA LEU A 15 13.24 -22.53 -16.39
C LEU A 15 11.85 -21.91 -16.26
N PHE A 16 10.97 -22.52 -15.47
CA PHE A 16 9.91 -21.74 -14.88
C PHE A 16 10.61 -20.61 -14.13
N SER A 17 10.41 -19.36 -14.56
CA SER A 17 10.68 -18.19 -13.74
C SER A 17 9.85 -18.35 -12.49
N GLN A 18 10.39 -19.03 -11.49
CA GLN A 18 9.69 -19.19 -10.22
C GLN A 18 9.76 -17.82 -9.59
N ASN A 19 8.63 -17.10 -9.59
CA ASN A 19 8.43 -15.85 -8.85
C ASN A 19 8.48 -16.18 -7.35
N THR A 20 9.67 -16.56 -6.90
CA THR A 20 9.92 -17.14 -5.60
C THR A 20 10.30 -16.00 -4.67
N VAL A 21 9.39 -15.76 -3.73
CA VAL A 21 9.69 -14.95 -2.57
C VAL A 21 10.75 -15.68 -1.75
N SER A 22 11.82 -14.97 -1.39
CA SER A 22 12.88 -15.53 -0.54
C SER A 22 12.32 -16.06 0.80
N GLN A 23 12.94 -17.10 1.33
CA GLN A 23 12.46 -17.81 2.52
C GLN A 23 12.52 -16.98 3.80
N ASP A 24 13.39 -15.96 3.84
CA ASP A 24 13.55 -15.03 4.96
C ASP A 24 12.45 -13.97 5.05
N PHE A 25 11.55 -13.89 4.06
CA PHE A 25 10.36 -13.03 4.12
C PHE A 25 9.22 -13.72 4.87
N LYS A 26 8.58 -12.95 5.75
CA LYS A 26 7.38 -13.34 6.50
C LYS A 26 6.13 -13.03 5.69
N LYS A 27 5.03 -13.74 5.93
CA LYS A 27 3.73 -13.42 5.33
C LYS A 27 3.13 -12.18 5.98
N ILE A 28 2.63 -11.23 5.19
CA ILE A 28 1.85 -10.07 5.67
C ILE A 28 0.54 -10.60 6.29
N PRO A 29 0.20 -10.21 7.53
CA PRO A 29 -1.07 -10.58 8.13
C PRO A 29 -2.27 -10.12 7.29
N GLU A 30 -3.27 -10.98 7.14
CA GLU A 30 -4.45 -10.74 6.29
C GLU A 30 -5.22 -9.45 6.67
N ILE A 31 -5.23 -9.09 7.95
CA ILE A 31 -5.85 -7.84 8.41
C ILE A 31 -5.25 -6.59 7.77
N LEU A 32 -4.00 -6.65 7.28
CA LEU A 32 -3.33 -5.53 6.61
C LEU A 32 -3.66 -5.43 5.11
N ASP A 33 -4.49 -6.34 4.58
CA ASP A 33 -5.02 -6.28 3.21
C ASP A 33 -6.16 -5.26 3.08
N ASN A 34 -6.69 -4.76 4.20
CA ASN A 34 -7.63 -3.65 4.21
C ASN A 34 -6.91 -2.33 4.60
N PRO A 35 -6.71 -1.39 3.67
CA PRO A 35 -6.03 -0.12 3.95
C PRO A 35 -6.67 0.71 5.06
N GLU A 36 -7.99 0.60 5.27
CA GLU A 36 -8.69 1.38 6.30
C GLU A 36 -8.35 0.95 7.73
N LEU A 37 -7.90 -0.29 7.90
CA LEU A 37 -7.45 -0.81 9.20
C LEU A 37 -6.01 -0.41 9.52
N LEU A 38 -5.32 0.29 8.61
CA LEU A 38 -3.92 0.68 8.78
C LEU A 38 -3.77 2.03 9.49
N TYR A 39 -4.77 2.91 9.40
CA TYR A 39 -4.71 4.26 9.97
C TYR A 39 -4.38 4.30 11.47
N PRO A 40 -4.91 3.42 12.34
CA PRO A 40 -4.57 3.42 13.77
C PRO A 40 -3.07 3.23 14.09
N PHE A 41 -2.28 2.73 13.12
CA PHE A 41 -0.86 2.45 13.28
C PHE A 41 0.04 3.57 12.77
N ILE A 42 -0.52 4.66 12.23
CA ILE A 42 0.28 5.80 11.77
C ILE A 42 0.88 6.54 12.98
N VAL A 43 2.20 6.73 12.91
CA VAL A 43 2.98 7.65 13.71
C VAL A 43 3.33 8.84 12.81
N PRO A 44 2.67 10.01 12.97
CA PRO A 44 2.93 11.14 12.09
C PRO A 44 4.34 11.72 12.31
N ASP A 45 4.97 12.23 11.25
CA ASP A 45 6.34 12.79 11.27
C ASP A 45 6.51 13.95 12.25
N LYS A 46 5.41 14.67 12.51
CA LYS A 46 5.33 15.69 13.56
C LYS A 46 4.15 15.41 14.48
N LYS A 47 4.28 15.86 15.73
CA LYS A 47 3.21 15.72 16.72
C LYS A 47 2.07 16.67 16.43
N TYR A 48 0.86 16.12 16.30
CA TYR A 48 -0.39 16.88 16.25
C TYR A 48 -1.15 16.79 17.56
N GLN A 49 -1.97 17.80 17.87
CA GLN A 49 -2.87 17.75 19.03
C GLN A 49 -3.98 16.73 18.83
N TYR A 50 -4.40 16.57 17.58
CA TYR A 50 -5.36 15.59 17.09
C TYR A 50 -5.20 15.43 15.59
N TRP A 51 -5.59 14.28 15.09
CA TRP A 51 -5.87 14.04 13.70
C TRP A 51 -6.90 12.92 13.54
N SER A 52 -7.57 12.91 12.39
CA SER A 52 -8.53 11.90 11.99
C SER A 52 -8.45 11.65 10.49
N VAL A 53 -8.85 10.45 10.10
CA VAL A 53 -9.04 10.06 8.70
C VAL A 53 -10.53 9.93 8.46
N LEU A 54 -10.99 10.64 7.45
CA LEU A 54 -12.39 10.83 7.13
C LEU A 54 -12.65 10.33 5.72
N ARG A 55 -13.77 9.61 5.55
CA ARG A 55 -14.40 9.39 4.25
C ARG A 55 -15.23 10.62 3.91
N ASN A 56 -15.23 11.03 2.65
CA ASN A 56 -16.17 12.04 2.19
C ASN A 56 -17.59 11.44 2.14
N ASN A 57 -18.29 11.58 3.26
CA ASN A 57 -19.63 11.05 3.47
C ASN A 57 -20.48 12.14 4.14
N PRO A 58 -21.70 12.43 3.65
CA PRO A 58 -22.58 13.40 4.29
C PRO A 58 -23.04 12.98 5.70
N ASP A 59 -23.02 11.68 5.99
CA ASP A 59 -23.30 11.17 7.33
C ASP A 59 -22.01 11.22 8.18
N PRO A 60 -21.96 12.06 9.23
CA PRO A 60 -20.77 12.24 10.06
C PRO A 60 -20.37 10.97 10.81
N ASP A 61 -21.32 10.12 11.20
CA ASP A 61 -21.04 8.88 11.93
C ASP A 61 -20.39 7.83 11.01
N LEU A 62 -20.70 7.90 9.72
CA LEU A 62 -20.12 7.06 8.68
C LEU A 62 -18.89 7.68 8.00
N ALA A 63 -18.55 8.92 8.35
CA ALA A 63 -17.40 9.64 7.81
C ALA A 63 -16.11 9.26 8.55
N VAL A 64 -16.15 8.99 9.86
CA VAL A 64 -14.93 8.72 10.63
C VAL A 64 -14.41 7.29 10.38
N ILE A 65 -13.23 7.18 9.78
CA ILE A 65 -12.52 5.90 9.63
C ILE A 65 -11.63 5.66 10.85
N TYR A 66 -10.92 6.70 11.28
CA TYR A 66 -10.06 6.69 12.45
C TYR A 66 -9.96 8.09 13.03
N GLU A 67 -9.85 8.19 14.34
CA GLU A 67 -9.46 9.41 15.02
C GLU A 67 -8.53 9.14 16.20
N SER A 68 -7.58 10.05 16.39
CA SER A 68 -6.79 10.13 17.61
C SER A 68 -7.58 10.79 18.74
N GLN A 69 -6.97 10.98 19.90
CA GLN A 69 -7.63 11.59 21.04
C GLN A 69 -8.03 13.06 20.76
N MET A 70 -9.34 13.34 20.72
CA MET A 70 -9.91 14.65 20.42
C MET A 70 -9.55 15.71 21.48
N PRO A 71 -9.18 16.95 21.09
CA PRO A 71 -8.91 18.02 22.04
C PRO A 71 -10.23 18.61 22.54
N GLN A 72 -10.17 19.34 23.65
CA GLN A 72 -11.35 19.99 24.23
C GLN A 72 -11.96 21.06 23.29
N TYR A 73 -11.13 21.71 22.47
CA TYR A 73 -11.54 22.73 21.51
C TYR A 73 -10.74 22.60 20.21
N MET A 74 -11.43 22.71 19.07
CA MET A 74 -10.82 22.82 17.75
C MET A 74 -11.68 23.72 16.87
N THR A 75 -11.03 24.61 16.11
CA THR A 75 -11.70 25.34 15.03
C THR A 75 -11.55 24.56 13.72
N LEU A 76 -12.68 24.16 13.14
CA LEU A 76 -12.72 23.59 11.81
C LEU A 76 -12.54 24.70 10.77
N ASN A 77 -11.66 24.48 9.81
CA ASN A 77 -11.51 25.32 8.64
C ASN A 77 -12.50 24.87 7.57
N ASP A 78 -13.27 25.82 7.04
CA ASP A 78 -14.13 25.59 5.88
C ASP A 78 -13.53 26.27 4.62
N PRO A 79 -13.73 25.71 3.42
CA PRO A 79 -14.45 24.47 3.14
C PRO A 79 -13.58 23.21 3.31
N ALA A 80 -14.23 22.08 3.60
CA ALA A 80 -13.61 20.75 3.53
C ALA A 80 -13.11 20.41 2.11
N PRO A 81 -12.13 19.48 1.96
CA PRO A 81 -11.60 19.10 0.66
C PRO A 81 -12.66 18.54 -0.30
N GLN A 82 -12.59 18.93 -1.57
CA GLN A 82 -13.46 18.41 -2.64
C GLN A 82 -12.93 17.13 -3.31
N LYS A 83 -11.71 16.71 -2.94
CA LYS A 83 -11.03 15.50 -3.43
C LYS A 83 -10.21 14.90 -2.30
N GLY A 84 -9.76 13.66 -2.46
CA GLY A 84 -8.98 12.93 -1.47
C GLY A 84 -8.07 11.87 -2.07
N PHE A 85 -7.43 11.10 -1.21
CA PHE A 85 -6.69 9.90 -1.58
C PHE A 85 -7.58 8.65 -1.61
N PHE A 86 -7.13 7.62 -2.32
CA PHE A 86 -7.81 6.33 -2.49
C PHE A 86 -9.26 6.45 -2.97
N GLN A 87 -9.47 6.99 -4.17
CA GLN A 87 -10.80 7.02 -4.78
C GLN A 87 -11.23 5.58 -5.12
N LYS A 88 -12.20 5.03 -4.37
CA LYS A 88 -12.60 3.61 -4.45
C LYS A 88 -13.86 3.36 -5.28
N CYS A 89 -14.49 4.39 -5.82
CA CYS A 89 -15.64 4.21 -6.70
C CYS A 89 -15.76 5.31 -7.76
N LEU A 90 -16.63 5.07 -8.74
CA LEU A 90 -16.79 5.90 -9.94
C LEU A 90 -17.32 7.31 -9.65
N SER A 91 -17.97 7.54 -8.50
CA SER A 91 -18.38 8.88 -8.09
C SER A 91 -17.18 9.70 -7.59
N GLU A 92 -17.20 11.01 -7.86
CA GLU A 92 -16.14 11.92 -7.43
C GLU A 92 -16.03 12.07 -5.91
N ASP A 93 -17.07 11.66 -5.18
CA ASP A 93 -17.17 11.79 -3.73
C ASP A 93 -16.54 10.63 -2.94
N CYS A 94 -16.01 9.62 -3.63
CA CYS A 94 -15.63 8.34 -3.01
C CYS A 94 -14.18 8.30 -2.52
N PHE A 95 -13.78 9.27 -1.72
CA PHE A 95 -12.38 9.42 -1.30
C PHE A 95 -12.23 9.50 0.22
N SER A 96 -11.00 9.32 0.67
CA SER A 96 -10.60 9.58 2.05
C SER A 96 -9.67 10.79 2.11
N TYR A 97 -9.70 11.52 3.22
CA TYR A 97 -8.77 12.60 3.51
C TYR A 97 -8.43 12.59 4.99
N LEU A 98 -7.33 13.24 5.35
CA LEU A 98 -6.91 13.39 6.72
C LEU A 98 -7.11 14.84 7.16
N MET A 99 -7.60 15.02 8.38
CA MET A 99 -7.68 16.29 9.07
C MET A 99 -6.78 16.24 10.30
N ALA A 100 -5.98 17.27 10.55
CA ALA A 100 -5.16 17.38 11.74
C ALA A 100 -5.31 18.74 12.41
N CYS A 101 -5.10 18.82 13.72
CA CYS A 101 -5.09 20.06 14.48
C CYS A 101 -3.67 20.56 14.70
N GLU A 102 -3.39 21.72 14.12
CA GLU A 102 -2.13 22.43 14.27
C GLU A 102 -2.42 23.84 14.80
N ASN A 103 -1.87 24.16 15.97
CA ASN A 103 -2.07 25.45 16.64
C ASN A 103 -3.55 25.83 16.84
N GLY A 104 -4.40 24.85 17.17
CA GLY A 104 -5.83 25.04 17.41
C GLY A 104 -6.71 25.16 16.15
N ARG A 105 -6.13 25.02 14.95
CA ARG A 105 -6.85 25.08 13.67
C ARG A 105 -6.73 23.76 12.92
N SER A 106 -7.79 23.37 12.20
CA SER A 106 -7.72 22.18 11.36
C SER A 106 -6.88 22.41 10.09
N VAL A 107 -6.15 21.40 9.66
CA VAL A 107 -5.38 21.37 8.41
C VAL A 107 -5.76 20.09 7.69
N TYR A 108 -5.97 20.17 6.38
CA TYR A 108 -6.40 19.03 5.56
C TYR A 108 -5.28 18.48 4.69
N PHE A 109 -5.28 17.16 4.54
CA PHE A 109 -4.37 16.38 3.72
C PHE A 109 -5.23 15.50 2.81
N SER A 110 -5.30 15.84 1.53
CA SER A 110 -6.26 15.29 0.58
C SER A 110 -5.61 14.66 -0.65
N THR A 111 -4.28 14.55 -0.68
CA THR A 111 -3.57 13.86 -1.76
C THR A 111 -2.75 12.73 -1.19
N GLU A 112 -2.48 11.73 -2.03
CA GLU A 112 -1.56 10.64 -1.70
C GLU A 112 -0.18 11.15 -1.28
N GLN A 113 0.32 12.22 -1.92
CA GLN A 113 1.58 12.86 -1.50
C GLN A 113 1.48 13.46 -0.10
N GLN A 114 0.41 14.18 0.21
CA GLN A 114 0.21 14.74 1.54
C GLN A 114 0.04 13.66 2.61
N LEU A 115 -0.57 12.51 2.30
CA LEU A 115 -0.61 11.37 3.21
C LEU A 115 0.80 10.82 3.47
N ARG A 116 1.63 10.69 2.43
CA ARG A 116 3.03 10.29 2.59
C ARG A 116 3.83 11.29 3.42
N ASP A 117 3.62 12.59 3.20
CA ASP A 117 4.31 13.65 3.95
C ASP A 117 3.85 13.71 5.41
N PHE A 118 2.58 13.39 5.68
CA PHE A 118 2.04 13.29 7.04
C PHE A 118 2.69 12.15 7.83
N ILE A 119 2.91 11.00 7.17
CA ILE A 119 3.60 9.84 7.76
C ILE A 119 5.10 10.13 7.89
N GLY A 120 5.76 10.63 6.83
CA GLY A 120 7.18 10.95 6.80
C GLY A 120 8.08 9.71 6.90
N SER A 121 8.59 9.43 8.10
CA SER A 121 9.30 8.18 8.37
C SER A 121 8.36 6.99 8.45
N VAL A 122 8.87 5.80 8.14
CA VAL A 122 8.10 4.56 8.16
C VAL A 122 8.68 3.66 9.25
N ASP A 123 7.95 3.61 10.36
CA ASP A 123 8.37 2.94 11.58
C ASP A 123 7.90 1.49 11.61
N ASN A 124 6.75 1.20 10.99
CA ASN A 124 6.09 -0.10 11.09
C ASN A 124 5.56 -0.63 9.74
N LEU A 125 5.14 -1.90 9.75
CA LEU A 125 4.63 -2.59 8.57
C LEU A 125 3.31 -1.98 8.03
N PRO A 126 2.29 -1.69 8.86
CA PRO A 126 1.08 -0.99 8.41
C PRO A 126 1.35 0.30 7.64
N GLU A 127 2.25 1.17 8.13
CA GLU A 127 2.65 2.38 7.42
C GLU A 127 3.31 2.06 6.08
N ALA A 128 4.20 1.06 6.03
CA ALA A 128 4.85 0.65 4.79
C ALA A 128 3.85 0.17 3.73
N VAL A 129 2.85 -0.61 4.16
CA VAL A 129 1.74 -1.05 3.29
C VAL A 129 0.92 0.15 2.83
N LEU A 130 0.59 1.07 3.73
CA LEU A 130 -0.18 2.27 3.41
C LEU A 130 0.56 3.18 2.42
N ILE A 131 1.86 3.41 2.62
CA ILE A 131 2.72 4.12 1.66
C ILE A 131 2.70 3.40 0.31
N ALA A 132 2.83 2.08 0.25
CA ALA A 132 2.81 1.35 -1.01
C ALA A 132 1.45 1.45 -1.73
N ASN A 133 0.33 1.48 -1.00
CA ASN A 133 -1.01 1.72 -1.57
C ASN A 133 -1.06 3.06 -2.31
N THR A 134 -0.37 4.10 -1.83
CA THR A 134 -0.29 5.41 -2.52
C THR A 134 0.49 5.40 -3.85
N TYR A 135 1.01 4.24 -4.26
CA TYR A 135 1.63 4.01 -5.57
C TYR A 135 0.89 2.93 -6.38
N GLY A 136 -0.31 2.55 -5.93
CA GLY A 136 -1.18 1.55 -6.55
C GLY A 136 -0.72 0.10 -6.34
N PHE A 137 0.13 -0.17 -5.34
CA PHE A 137 0.47 -1.53 -4.94
C PHE A 137 -0.49 -1.99 -3.83
N SER A 138 -1.03 -3.19 -3.93
CA SER A 138 -1.92 -3.75 -2.91
C SER A 138 -1.37 -5.07 -2.37
N VAL A 139 -1.78 -5.42 -1.16
CA VAL A 139 -1.56 -6.77 -0.62
C VAL A 139 -2.44 -7.75 -1.42
N ASP A 140 -1.94 -8.96 -1.62
CA ASP A 140 -2.74 -10.12 -2.03
C ASP A 140 -2.52 -11.20 -0.97
N SER A 141 -3.30 -11.14 0.10
CA SER A 141 -3.15 -12.02 1.28
C SER A 141 -3.30 -13.51 0.96
N ALA A 142 -3.95 -13.84 -0.16
CA ALA A 142 -4.08 -15.21 -0.65
C ALA A 142 -2.78 -15.73 -1.29
N ASN A 143 -1.93 -14.84 -1.83
CA ASN A 143 -0.76 -15.22 -2.63
C ASN A 143 0.54 -14.67 -2.05
N ARG A 144 1.47 -15.57 -1.69
CA ARG A 144 2.79 -15.19 -1.13
C ARG A 144 3.56 -14.17 -1.99
N PRO A 145 3.59 -14.24 -3.33
CA PRO A 145 4.23 -13.24 -4.19
C PRO A 145 3.64 -11.82 -4.10
N GLY A 146 2.46 -11.65 -3.50
CA GLY A 146 1.80 -10.38 -3.26
C GLY A 146 1.56 -10.04 -1.78
N SER A 147 2.05 -10.86 -0.84
CA SER A 147 1.80 -10.67 0.60
C SER A 147 2.96 -11.09 1.48
N SER A 148 4.17 -10.66 1.14
CA SER A 148 5.35 -10.99 1.97
C SER A 148 6.15 -9.75 2.35
N TYR A 149 6.79 -9.76 3.52
CA TYR A 149 7.56 -8.64 4.01
C TYR A 149 8.84 -9.06 4.75
N LYS A 150 9.80 -8.15 4.80
CA LYS A 150 11.00 -8.22 5.62
C LYS A 150 11.32 -6.82 6.14
N ILE A 151 11.68 -6.72 7.41
CA ILE A 151 12.04 -5.45 8.06
C ILE A 151 13.49 -5.54 8.49
N ASP A 152 14.26 -4.51 8.17
CA ASP A 152 15.59 -4.25 8.71
C ASP A 152 15.70 -2.80 9.23
N ASP A 153 16.87 -2.41 9.71
CA ASP A 153 17.09 -1.10 10.32
C ASP A 153 16.90 0.06 9.34
N ARG A 154 17.13 -0.15 8.04
CA ARG A 154 17.09 0.89 7.01
C ARG A 154 15.86 0.78 6.11
N TYR A 155 15.35 -0.42 5.89
CA TYR A 155 14.32 -0.69 4.91
C TYR A 155 13.21 -1.59 5.44
N ILE A 156 12.00 -1.33 4.97
CA ILE A 156 10.92 -2.31 4.94
C ILE A 156 10.77 -2.75 3.49
N SER A 157 11.02 -4.04 3.25
CA SER A 157 10.89 -4.66 1.93
C SER A 157 9.59 -5.44 1.86
N LEU A 158 8.81 -5.21 0.81
CA LEU A 158 7.49 -5.81 0.59
C LEU A 158 7.45 -6.50 -0.77
N TYR A 159 6.82 -7.67 -0.82
CA TYR A 159 6.29 -8.25 -2.04
C TYR A 159 4.80 -7.95 -2.08
N LEU A 160 4.39 -7.07 -2.98
CA LEU A 160 3.00 -6.65 -3.18
C LEU A 160 2.61 -6.84 -4.65
N SER A 161 1.33 -6.61 -4.95
CA SER A 161 0.77 -6.82 -6.28
C SER A 161 0.31 -5.53 -6.93
N LYS A 162 0.35 -5.51 -8.27
CA LYS A 162 -0.55 -4.68 -9.06
C LYS A 162 -1.54 -5.57 -9.79
N THR A 163 -2.82 -5.21 -9.74
CA THR A 163 -3.89 -5.91 -10.44
C THR A 163 -4.32 -5.10 -11.65
N LYS A 164 -4.41 -5.76 -12.80
CA LYS A 164 -5.10 -5.24 -13.98
C LYS A 164 -6.42 -5.97 -14.09
N ASN A 165 -7.51 -5.24 -14.27
CA ASN A 165 -8.85 -5.82 -14.24
C ASN A 165 -9.24 -6.55 -15.54
N CYS A 166 -8.58 -6.29 -16.68
CA CYS A 166 -8.95 -6.91 -17.97
C CYS A 166 -7.76 -6.97 -18.97
N PRO A 167 -7.29 -8.17 -19.38
CA PRO A 167 -7.55 -9.46 -18.71
C PRO A 167 -7.05 -9.41 -17.26
N LEU A 168 -7.66 -10.19 -16.37
CA LEU A 168 -7.27 -10.22 -14.98
C LEU A 168 -5.83 -10.71 -14.83
N THR A 169 -4.90 -9.80 -14.54
CA THR A 169 -3.50 -10.14 -14.29
C THR A 169 -3.05 -9.58 -12.95
N LYS A 170 -2.33 -10.39 -12.17
CA LYS A 170 -1.63 -9.93 -10.98
C LYS A 170 -0.13 -10.07 -11.18
N GLU A 171 0.56 -8.95 -11.01
CA GLU A 171 2.00 -8.84 -11.13
C GLU A 171 2.62 -8.56 -9.76
N SER A 172 3.67 -9.31 -9.42
CA SER A 172 4.40 -9.16 -8.16
C SER A 172 5.47 -8.08 -8.31
N PHE A 173 5.63 -7.26 -7.28
CA PHE A 173 6.69 -6.25 -7.17
C PHE A 173 7.43 -6.41 -5.86
N LEU A 174 8.77 -6.40 -5.92
CA LEU A 174 9.61 -6.15 -4.75
C LEU A 174 9.71 -4.64 -4.56
N ILE A 175 9.19 -4.15 -3.45
CA ILE A 175 9.19 -2.74 -3.06
C ILE A 175 10.10 -2.60 -1.86
N ARG A 176 11.01 -1.64 -1.88
CA ARG A 176 11.95 -1.34 -0.79
C ARG A 176 11.73 0.09 -0.33
N ILE A 177 11.12 0.24 0.84
CA ILE A 177 10.83 1.55 1.43
C ILE A 177 11.94 1.91 2.40
N ASN A 178 12.59 3.05 2.20
CA ASN A 178 13.55 3.58 3.16
C ASN A 178 12.81 4.10 4.40
N ARG A 179 13.11 3.54 5.57
CA ARG A 179 12.42 3.87 6.83
C ARG A 179 12.58 5.32 7.26
N LYS A 180 13.69 5.98 6.91
CA LYS A 180 13.94 7.39 7.28
C LYS A 180 13.28 8.39 6.35
N THR A 181 13.07 8.04 5.08
CA THR A 181 12.58 8.99 4.08
C THR A 181 11.21 8.66 3.52
N GLY A 182 10.66 7.48 3.85
CA GLY A 182 9.41 6.96 3.30
C GLY A 182 9.43 6.68 1.79
N LYS A 183 10.57 6.89 1.11
CA LYS A 183 10.67 6.76 -0.34
C LYS A 183 10.76 5.28 -0.76
N PRO A 184 9.87 4.80 -1.63
CA PRO A 184 9.98 3.46 -2.21
C PRO A 184 10.91 3.43 -3.42
N ASP A 185 11.63 2.33 -3.56
CA ASP A 185 12.12 1.81 -4.84
C ASP A 185 11.35 0.53 -5.18
N SER A 186 11.05 0.28 -6.45
CA SER A 186 10.24 -0.89 -6.82
C SER A 186 10.77 -1.58 -8.08
N LYS A 187 10.73 -2.91 -8.06
CA LYS A 187 11.12 -3.77 -9.18
C LYS A 187 10.06 -4.83 -9.41
N SER A 188 9.61 -4.97 -10.66
CA SER A 188 8.73 -6.08 -11.04
C SER A 188 9.46 -7.42 -10.90
N ASN A 189 8.74 -8.40 -10.36
CA ASN A 189 9.10 -9.81 -10.34
C ASN A 189 8.23 -10.62 -11.31
N GLY A 190 7.43 -9.96 -12.16
CA GLY A 190 6.61 -10.60 -13.17
C GLY A 190 5.22 -11.05 -12.71
N ILE A 191 4.45 -11.51 -13.69
CA ILE A 191 3.07 -11.95 -13.53
C ILE A 191 3.07 -13.32 -12.86
N TYR A 192 2.31 -13.46 -11.76
CA TYR A 192 2.12 -14.74 -11.07
C TYR A 192 0.69 -15.26 -11.19
N PHE A 193 -0.25 -14.45 -11.68
CA PHE A 193 -1.61 -14.83 -11.97
C PHE A 193 -2.10 -14.16 -13.25
N LYS A 194 -2.74 -14.93 -14.13
CA LYS A 194 -3.43 -14.44 -15.33
C LYS A 194 -4.69 -15.26 -15.56
N SER A 195 -5.82 -14.59 -15.77
CA SER A 195 -7.05 -15.15 -16.33
C SER A 195 -7.49 -14.29 -17.52
N GLU A 196 -8.21 -14.87 -18.47
CA GLU A 196 -8.87 -14.12 -19.55
C GLU A 196 -10.17 -13.44 -19.08
N ASP A 197 -10.62 -13.77 -17.86
CA ASP A 197 -11.75 -13.09 -17.22
C ASP A 197 -11.44 -11.63 -16.90
N CYS A 198 -12.48 -10.80 -16.81
CA CYS A 198 -12.36 -9.41 -16.41
C CYS A 198 -13.16 -9.14 -15.11
N ILE A 199 -12.59 -8.34 -14.20
CA ILE A 199 -13.30 -7.83 -13.03
C ILE A 199 -14.05 -6.56 -13.47
N THR A 200 -15.37 -6.60 -13.41
CA THR A 200 -16.21 -5.41 -13.53
C THR A 200 -16.51 -4.89 -12.12
N GLU A 201 -15.98 -3.71 -11.79
CA GLU A 201 -16.31 -2.96 -10.56
C GLU A 201 -17.64 -2.21 -10.69
#